data_AF-A0A2E6W6S4-F1
#
_entry.id   AF-A0A2E6W6S4-F1
#
_cell.length_a   1.000
_cell.length_b   1.000
_cell.length_c   1.000
_cell.angle_alpha   90.00
_cell.angle_beta   90.00
_cell.angle_gamma   90.00
#
_symmetry.space_group_name_H-M   'P 1'
#
loop_
_entity.id
_entity.type
_entity.pdbx_description
1 polymer ?
#
loop_
_entity_poly.entity_id
_entity_poly.type
_entity_poly.pdbx_seq_one_letter_code
_entity_poly.pdbx_strand_id
1 'polypeptide(L)'
;MQFIAKPVLENKFWIVEDNGQKVGTIRSNEHGVTLQVGKQNQTFKALDELKQKMKVSFTGKDVVTVDKQEHEVHGYPCKTEPYNPIYDLKRKLPLYTKTEGSQSFFCAGYFCIKFDNGWVPAYCPKLITLGRNEFMGPFKTKLEANEALRHANG
;
A
#
# COMPACT_ATOMS: atom_id res chain seq x y z
N MET A 1 26.53 -0.81 23.78
CA MET A 1 25.42 0.09 23.43
C MET A 1 25.30 0.08 21.92
N GLN A 2 24.23 -0.51 21.41
CA GLN A 2 24.01 -0.71 19.97
C GLN A 2 22.70 -0.05 19.62
N PHE A 3 22.81 1.11 18.99
CA PHE A 3 21.67 1.90 18.56
C PHE A 3 21.14 1.35 17.24
N ILE A 4 19.83 1.12 17.15
CA ILE A 4 19.15 0.60 15.96
C ILE A 4 18.44 1.75 15.25
N ALA A 5 18.79 2.03 14.00
CA ALA A 5 18.12 3.06 13.21
C ALA A 5 17.09 2.43 12.25
N LYS A 6 15.79 2.64 12.48
CA LYS A 6 14.69 2.17 11.62
C LYS A 6 14.29 3.20 10.57
N PRO A 7 14.28 2.88 9.27
CA PRO A 7 13.84 3.81 8.23
C PRO A 7 12.32 4.04 8.28
N VAL A 8 11.92 5.30 8.27
CA VAL A 8 10.52 5.76 8.19
C VAL A 8 10.20 6.29 6.79
N LEU A 9 11.09 7.09 6.21
CA LEU A 9 11.09 7.41 4.78
C LEU A 9 12.40 6.95 4.18
N GLU A 10 12.31 6.17 3.09
CA GLU A 10 13.46 5.78 2.29
C GLU A 10 14.30 7.01 1.94
N ASN A 11 15.59 6.95 2.28
CA ASN A 11 16.61 7.96 2.01
C ASN A 11 16.39 9.36 2.63
N LYS A 12 15.38 9.55 3.49
CA LYS A 12 15.13 10.86 4.11
C LYS A 12 14.98 10.83 5.63
N PHE A 13 14.44 9.75 6.23
CA PHE A 13 14.16 9.73 7.67
C PHE A 13 14.37 8.36 8.29
N TRP A 14 15.06 8.34 9.44
CA TRP A 14 15.19 7.17 10.30
C TRP A 14 14.88 7.54 11.76
N ILE A 15 14.36 6.59 12.54
CA ILE A 15 14.18 6.70 13.98
C ILE A 15 15.27 5.86 14.64
N VAL A 16 15.97 6.43 15.62
CA VAL A 16 16.98 5.71 16.41
C VAL A 16 16.32 5.19 17.67
N GLU A 17 16.44 3.89 17.89
CA GLU A 17 15.97 3.16 19.07
C GLU A 17 17.16 2.53 19.80
N ASP A 18 17.16 2.61 21.13
CA ASP A 18 18.09 1.89 22.01
C ASP A 18 17.26 0.98 22.91
N ASN A 19 17.48 -0.33 22.81
CA ASN A 19 16.82 -1.35 23.64
C ASN A 19 15.28 -1.23 23.74
N GLY A 20 14.62 -0.82 22.65
CA GLY A 20 13.16 -0.64 22.57
C GLY A 20 12.64 0.74 22.98
N GLN A 21 13.51 1.68 23.38
CA GLN A 21 13.14 3.08 23.61
C GLN A 21 13.59 3.97 22.46
N LYS A 22 12.68 4.82 21.97
CA LYS A 22 12.98 5.82 20.95
C LYS A 22 13.91 6.89 21.54
N VAL A 23 15.18 6.88 21.14
CA VAL A 23 16.20 7.81 21.62
C VAL A 23 16.44 8.98 20.67
N GLY A 24 16.05 8.88 19.40
CA GLY A 24 16.29 9.95 18.44
C GLY A 24 15.70 9.76 17.04
N THR A 25 16.02 10.70 16.16
CA THR A 25 15.67 10.68 14.73
C THR A 25 16.84 11.14 13.87
N ILE A 26 17.10 10.47 12.76
CA ILE A 26 18.04 10.88 11.71
C ILE A 26 17.21 11.42 10.54
N ARG A 27 17.62 12.55 9.97
CA ARG A 27 17.03 13.14 8.77
C ARG A 27 18.12 13.36 7.73
N SER A 28 17.89 12.93 6.50
CA SER A 28 18.76 13.25 5.37
C SER A 28 18.10 14.30 4.48
N ASN A 29 18.80 15.41 4.28
CA ASN A 29 18.46 16.48 3.34
C ASN A 29 19.53 16.55 2.24
N GLU A 30 19.27 17.32 1.18
CA GLU A 30 20.20 17.54 0.06
C GLU A 30 21.57 18.12 0.47
N HIS A 31 21.66 18.73 1.65
CA HIS A 31 22.89 19.32 2.20
C HIS A 31 23.60 18.47 3.27
N GLY A 32 23.08 17.28 3.61
CA GLY A 32 23.70 16.40 4.61
C GLY A 32 22.69 15.64 5.48
N VAL A 33 23.22 14.98 6.51
CA VAL A 33 22.50 14.09 7.42
C VAL A 33 22.49 14.70 8.82
N THR A 34 21.31 15.05 9.33
CA THR A 34 21.13 15.56 10.69
C THR A 34 20.65 14.45 11.60
N LEU A 35 21.47 14.08 12.57
CA LEU A 35 21.11 13.21 13.68
C LEU A 35 20.62 14.08 14.85
N GLN A 36 19.44 13.76 15.36
CA GLN A 36 18.91 14.32 16.60
C GLN A 36 18.74 13.19 17.62
N VAL A 37 19.53 13.19 18.70
CA VAL A 37 19.40 12.25 19.83
C VAL A 37 19.14 13.06 21.09
N GLY A 38 17.92 12.96 21.63
CA GLY A 38 17.48 13.77 22.78
C GLY A 38 17.65 15.29 22.54
N LYS A 39 18.54 15.94 23.31
CA LYS A 39 18.86 17.37 23.24
C LYS A 39 20.05 17.71 22.34
N GLN A 40 20.73 16.72 21.78
CA GLN A 40 21.91 16.94 20.93
C GLN A 40 21.54 16.77 19.45
N ASN A 41 21.80 17.82 18.67
CA ASN A 41 21.71 17.81 17.22
C ASN A 41 23.13 17.76 16.65
N GLN A 42 23.40 16.76 15.82
CA GLN A 42 24.67 16.62 15.13
C GLN A 42 24.42 16.51 13.63
N THR A 43 24.93 17.48 12.89
CA THR A 43 24.86 17.50 11.43
C THR A 43 26.14 16.91 10.87
N PHE A 44 25.99 15.93 9.99
CA PHE A 44 27.06 15.25 9.27
C PHE A 44 26.92 15.51 7.78
N LYS A 45 28.04 15.55 7.05
CA LYS A 45 28.02 15.74 5.59
C LYS A 45 27.71 14.45 4.84
N ALA A 46 28.06 13.29 5.41
CA ALA A 46 27.84 11.98 4.80
C ALA A 46 27.31 10.95 5.81
N LEU A 47 26.48 10.01 5.33
CA LEU A 47 25.98 8.86 6.10
C LEU A 47 27.12 7.95 6.61
N ASP A 48 28.25 7.91 5.89
CA ASP A 48 29.43 7.12 6.26
C ASP A 48 30.16 7.65 7.50
N GLU A 49 30.25 8.98 7.68
CA GLU A 49 30.84 9.56 8.89
C GLU A 49 29.98 9.27 10.13
N LEU A 50 28.65 9.28 9.97
CA LEU A 50 27.71 8.92 11.03
C LEU A 50 27.86 7.44 11.42
N LYS A 51 28.01 6.54 10.44
CA LYS A 51 28.23 5.09 10.66
C LYS A 51 29.57 4.79 11.36
N GLN A 52 30.62 5.55 11.07
CA GLN A 52 31.92 5.38 11.72
C GLN A 52 31.95 5.95 13.15
N LYS A 53 31.37 7.13 13.35
CA LYS A 53 31.43 7.84 14.64
C LYS A 53 30.46 7.29 15.67
N MET A 54 29.38 6.67 15.20
CA MET A 54 28.33 6.11 16.01
C MET A 54 28.25 4.63 15.64
N LYS A 55 28.48 3.70 16.59
CA LYS A 55 28.25 2.25 16.41
C LYS A 55 26.75 1.96 16.26
N VAL A 56 26.13 2.57 15.24
CA VAL A 56 24.72 2.46 14.89
C VAL A 56 24.65 1.38 13.83
N SER A 57 24.08 0.24 14.21
CA SER A 57 23.66 -0.76 13.24
C SER A 57 22.42 -0.19 12.56
N PHE A 58 22.59 0.33 11.34
CA PHE A 58 21.47 0.53 10.46
C PHE A 58 20.92 -0.86 10.17
N THR A 59 19.82 -1.23 10.83
CA THR A 59 18.91 -2.21 10.26
C THR A 59 18.33 -1.50 9.04
N GLY A 60 19.09 -1.51 7.95
CA GLY A 60 18.48 -1.51 6.64
C GLY A 60 17.41 -2.57 6.76
N LYS A 61 16.15 -2.16 6.65
CA LYS A 61 15.17 -3.14 6.24
C LYS A 61 15.82 -3.69 4.98
N ASP A 62 16.30 -4.94 5.03
CA ASP A 62 16.06 -5.87 3.93
C ASP A 62 14.76 -5.39 3.36
N VAL A 63 14.79 -4.93 2.11
CA VAL A 63 13.59 -4.67 1.37
C VAL A 63 12.85 -5.98 1.52
N VAL A 64 11.98 -6.05 2.51
CA VAL A 64 10.89 -6.97 2.54
C VAL A 64 10.14 -6.39 1.35
N THR A 65 10.50 -6.89 0.18
CA THR A 65 9.55 -7.30 -0.82
C THR A 65 8.50 -7.98 0.02
N VAL A 66 7.57 -7.17 0.55
CA VAL A 66 6.30 -7.63 1.02
C VAL A 66 5.81 -8.22 -0.26
N ASP A 67 6.02 -9.52 -0.40
CA ASP A 67 5.51 -10.34 -1.47
C ASP A 67 4.07 -9.89 -1.52
N LYS A 68 3.75 -9.08 -2.53
CA LYS A 68 2.40 -8.56 -2.68
C LYS A 68 1.67 -9.83 -3.01
N GLN A 69 1.14 -10.51 -2.00
CA GLN A 69 0.43 -11.75 -2.19
C GLN A 69 -0.65 -11.41 -3.20
N GLU A 70 -0.46 -11.93 -4.40
CA GLU A 70 -1.37 -11.70 -5.49
C GLU A 70 -2.58 -12.54 -5.16
N HIS A 71 -3.56 -11.90 -4.56
CA HIS A 71 -4.81 -12.55 -4.24
C HIS A 71 -5.70 -12.47 -5.47
N GLU A 72 -6.32 -13.57 -5.83
CA GLU A 72 -7.28 -13.62 -6.92
C GLU A 72 -8.53 -14.41 -6.54
N VAL A 73 -9.64 -14.06 -7.19
CA VAL A 73 -10.93 -14.73 -7.04
C VAL A 73 -11.44 -15.04 -8.43
N HIS A 74 -11.54 -16.34 -8.75
CA HIS A 74 -12.00 -16.81 -10.06
C HIS A 74 -11.25 -16.18 -11.25
N GLY A 75 -9.94 -15.96 -11.15
CA GLY A 75 -9.12 -15.37 -12.21
C GLY A 75 -9.15 -13.84 -12.30
N TYR A 76 -9.68 -13.16 -11.29
CA TYR A 76 -9.68 -11.70 -11.16
C TYR A 76 -8.89 -11.26 -9.93
N PRO A 77 -8.04 -10.22 -10.04
CA PRO A 77 -7.21 -9.81 -8.91
C PRO A 77 -8.04 -9.14 -7.81
N CYS A 78 -7.63 -9.34 -6.57
CA CYS A 78 -8.23 -8.70 -5.41
C CYS A 78 -7.15 -8.09 -4.49
N LYS A 79 -7.56 -7.09 -3.71
CA LYS A 79 -6.64 -6.29 -2.87
C LYS A 79 -6.25 -7.00 -1.58
N THR A 80 -7.09 -7.91 -1.12
CA THR A 80 -7.02 -8.53 0.20
C THR A 80 -7.30 -10.01 0.05
N GLU A 81 -6.82 -10.81 0.98
CA GLU A 81 -7.14 -12.22 1.06
C GLU A 81 -8.67 -12.44 0.96
N PRO A 82 -9.14 -13.26 0.01
CA PRO A 82 -10.55 -13.46 -0.23
C PRO A 82 -11.10 -14.55 0.69
N TYR A 83 -12.07 -14.17 1.51
CA TYR A 83 -12.85 -15.09 2.32
C TYR A 83 -14.18 -15.37 1.61
N ASN A 84 -14.71 -16.59 1.72
CA ASN A 84 -15.97 -17.02 1.09
C ASN A 84 -16.07 -16.61 -0.41
N PRO A 85 -15.12 -17.04 -1.28
CA PRO A 85 -15.18 -16.73 -2.70
C PRO A 85 -16.39 -17.40 -3.35
N ILE A 86 -17.21 -16.62 -4.05
CA ILE A 86 -18.44 -17.07 -4.73
C ILE A 86 -18.46 -16.46 -6.13
N TYR A 87 -18.80 -17.25 -7.15
CA TYR A 87 -19.03 -16.71 -8.49
C TYR A 87 -20.52 -16.57 -8.76
N ASP A 88 -21.01 -15.34 -8.92
CA ASP A 88 -22.39 -15.09 -9.34
C ASP A 88 -22.52 -15.37 -10.84
N LEU A 89 -23.10 -16.50 -11.21
CA LEU A 89 -23.28 -16.90 -12.61
C LEU A 89 -24.24 -15.99 -13.40
N LYS A 90 -25.23 -15.38 -12.74
CA LYS A 90 -26.19 -14.49 -13.42
C LYS A 90 -25.52 -13.18 -13.79
N ARG A 91 -24.76 -12.60 -12.85
CA ARG A 91 -24.10 -11.30 -13.03
C ARG A 91 -22.67 -11.42 -13.55
N LYS A 92 -22.13 -12.64 -13.61
CA LYS A 92 -20.73 -12.95 -13.93
C LYS A 92 -19.75 -12.20 -13.03
N LEU A 93 -20.07 -12.10 -11.73
CA LEU A 93 -19.29 -11.36 -10.75
C LEU A 93 -18.51 -12.30 -9.83
N PRO A 94 -17.17 -12.16 -9.74
CA PRO A 94 -16.36 -12.86 -8.75
C PRO A 94 -16.50 -12.18 -7.39
N LEU A 95 -17.30 -12.74 -6.49
CA LEU A 95 -17.58 -12.18 -5.18
C LEU A 95 -16.65 -12.76 -4.12
N TYR A 96 -16.32 -11.95 -3.12
CA TYR A 96 -15.59 -12.37 -1.92
C TYR A 96 -15.90 -11.45 -0.74
N THR A 97 -15.50 -11.87 0.45
CA THR A 97 -15.57 -11.09 1.69
C THR A 97 -14.15 -10.84 2.22
N LYS A 98 -13.94 -9.73 2.92
CA LYS A 98 -12.60 -9.36 3.45
C LYS A 98 -12.25 -10.06 4.76
N THR A 99 -13.25 -10.60 5.43
CA THR A 99 -13.12 -11.36 6.68
C THR A 99 -14.17 -12.47 6.67
N GLU A 100 -13.86 -13.60 7.32
CA GLU A 100 -14.70 -14.80 7.35
C GLU A 100 -16.16 -14.53 7.79
N GLY A 101 -16.36 -13.68 8.79
CA GLY A 101 -17.68 -13.32 9.33
C GLY A 101 -18.36 -12.10 8.67
N SER A 102 -17.79 -11.53 7.59
CA SER A 102 -18.37 -10.33 6.99
C SER A 102 -19.59 -10.66 6.12
N GLN A 103 -20.66 -9.88 6.30
CA GLN A 103 -21.81 -9.89 5.37
C GLN A 103 -21.64 -8.93 4.19
N SER A 104 -20.54 -8.16 4.16
CA SER A 104 -20.25 -7.22 3.09
C SER A 104 -19.47 -7.90 1.97
N PHE A 105 -20.17 -8.26 0.89
CA PHE A 105 -19.55 -8.79 -0.31
C PHE A 105 -18.88 -7.69 -1.15
N PHE A 106 -17.73 -8.02 -1.70
CA PHE A 106 -16.93 -7.24 -2.63
C PHE A 106 -16.78 -8.05 -3.93
N CYS A 107 -16.59 -7.37 -5.06
CA CYS A 107 -16.36 -8.03 -6.34
C CYS A 107 -14.88 -7.91 -6.70
N ALA A 108 -14.18 -8.99 -6.99
CA ALA A 108 -12.80 -8.96 -7.45
C ALA A 108 -12.67 -8.38 -8.86
N GLY A 109 -11.52 -7.78 -9.15
CA GLY A 109 -11.23 -7.12 -10.42
C GLY A 109 -11.42 -5.61 -10.39
N TYR A 110 -11.21 -5.02 -11.56
CA TYR A 110 -11.38 -3.60 -11.83
C TYR A 110 -12.74 -3.35 -12.48
N PHE A 111 -13.34 -2.21 -12.15
CA PHE A 111 -14.65 -1.79 -12.64
C PHE A 111 -14.63 -0.31 -12.98
N CYS A 112 -15.52 0.10 -13.87
CA CYS A 112 -15.89 1.51 -14.06
C CYS A 112 -17.33 1.66 -13.62
N ILE A 113 -17.60 2.52 -12.66
CA ILE A 113 -18.94 2.71 -12.09
C ILE A 113 -19.40 4.12 -12.43
N LYS A 114 -20.61 4.26 -12.95
CA LYS A 114 -21.23 5.54 -13.27
C LYS A 114 -21.95 6.06 -12.05
N PHE A 115 -21.44 7.15 -11.50
CA PHE A 115 -22.12 7.95 -10.48
C PHE A 115 -22.77 9.17 -11.13
N ASP A 116 -23.51 9.97 -10.36
CA ASP A 116 -24.14 11.21 -10.85
C ASP A 116 -23.14 12.17 -11.53
N ASN A 117 -21.90 12.20 -11.04
CA ASN A 117 -20.83 13.04 -11.57
C ASN A 117 -20.04 12.41 -12.72
N GLY A 118 -20.49 11.26 -13.25
CA GLY A 118 -19.87 10.56 -14.39
C GLY A 118 -19.21 9.23 -14.02
N TRP A 119 -18.40 8.71 -14.95
CA TRP A 119 -17.74 7.41 -14.78
C TRP A 119 -16.48 7.51 -13.92
N VAL A 120 -16.37 6.61 -12.94
CA VAL A 120 -15.27 6.55 -11.98
C VAL A 120 -14.67 5.13 -11.96
N PRO A 121 -13.33 4.98 -12.02
CA PRO A 121 -12.70 3.68 -11.87
C PRO A 121 -12.75 3.22 -10.40
N ALA A 122 -13.10 1.96 -10.19
CA ALA A 122 -13.15 1.32 -8.88
C ALA A 122 -12.40 -0.02 -8.92
N TYR A 123 -11.60 -0.28 -7.88
CA TYR A 123 -10.95 -1.58 -7.71
C TYR A 123 -11.54 -2.28 -6.49
N CYS A 124 -12.01 -3.51 -6.69
CA CYS A 124 -12.71 -4.28 -5.68
C CYS A 124 -13.92 -3.57 -5.02
N PRO A 125 -14.91 -3.07 -5.80
CA PRO A 125 -16.05 -2.37 -5.24
C PRO A 125 -16.96 -3.29 -4.41
N LYS A 126 -17.73 -2.69 -3.50
CA LYS A 126 -18.78 -3.42 -2.76
C LYS A 126 -19.89 -3.84 -3.71
N LEU A 127 -20.44 -5.03 -3.53
CA LEU A 127 -21.54 -5.56 -4.34
C LEU A 127 -22.76 -4.62 -4.33
N ILE A 128 -23.06 -4.00 -3.18
CA ILE A 128 -24.16 -3.03 -3.07
C ILE A 128 -23.95 -1.79 -3.95
N THR A 129 -22.70 -1.36 -4.17
CA THR A 129 -22.38 -0.21 -5.03
C THR A 129 -22.67 -0.55 -6.49
N LEU A 130 -22.28 -1.74 -6.94
CA LEU A 130 -22.59 -2.23 -8.29
C LEU A 130 -24.08 -2.48 -8.49
N GLY A 131 -24.79 -2.92 -7.45
CA GLY A 131 -26.25 -3.13 -7.53
C GLY A 131 -27.07 -1.84 -7.64
N ARG A 132 -26.49 -0.69 -7.31
CA ARG A 132 -27.18 0.62 -7.30
C ARG A 132 -26.82 1.52 -8.47
N ASN A 133 -25.75 1.21 -9.21
CA ASN A 133 -25.20 2.08 -10.25
C ASN A 133 -24.94 1.27 -11.52
N GLU A 134 -24.96 1.92 -12.67
CA GLU A 134 -24.47 1.31 -13.90
C GLU A 134 -22.96 1.08 -13.78
N PHE A 135 -22.48 -0.07 -14.27
CA PHE A 135 -21.06 -0.40 -14.21
C PHE A 135 -20.58 -1.17 -15.45
N MET A 136 -19.28 -1.10 -15.70
CA MET A 136 -18.55 -1.89 -16.69
C MET A 136 -17.48 -2.73 -15.98
N GLY A 137 -17.26 -3.94 -16.46
CA GLY A 137 -16.36 -4.94 -15.89
C GLY A 137 -17.09 -6.26 -15.57
N PRO A 138 -16.47 -7.18 -14.80
CA PRO A 138 -15.14 -7.09 -14.19
C PRO A 138 -14.00 -7.14 -15.22
N PHE A 139 -12.99 -6.29 -15.06
CA PHE A 139 -11.74 -6.33 -15.82
C PHE A 139 -10.61 -6.95 -15.00
N LYS A 140 -9.67 -7.63 -15.68
CA LYS A 140 -8.54 -8.28 -15.01
C LYS A 140 -7.42 -7.29 -14.72
N THR A 141 -7.21 -6.32 -15.59
CA THR A 141 -6.14 -5.34 -15.45
C THR A 141 -6.66 -3.91 -15.28
N LYS A 142 -5.85 -3.08 -14.63
CA LYS A 142 -6.12 -1.64 -14.53
C LYS A 142 -6.12 -0.97 -15.91
N LEU A 143 -5.34 -1.50 -16.86
CA LEU A 143 -5.23 -0.96 -18.21
C LEU A 143 -6.57 -1.06 -18.95
N GLU A 144 -7.19 -2.24 -18.94
CA GLU A 144 -8.51 -2.48 -19.55
C GLU A 144 -9.59 -1.56 -18.97
N ALA A 145 -9.63 -1.41 -17.64
CA ALA A 145 -10.58 -0.51 -17.00
C ALA A 145 -10.36 0.96 -17.39
N ASN A 146 -9.10 1.41 -17.50
CA ASN A 146 -8.79 2.76 -17.94
C ASN A 146 -9.17 3.01 -19.41
N GLU A 147 -9.01 2.00 -20.27
CA GLU A 147 -9.42 2.09 -21.67
C GLU A 147 -10.96 2.21 -21.77
N ALA A 148 -11.69 1.36 -21.06
CA ALA A 148 -13.15 1.45 -20.97
C ALA A 148 -13.61 2.82 -20.43
N LEU A 149 -12.95 3.34 -19.40
CA LEU A 149 -13.23 4.66 -18.85
C LEU A 149 -13.01 5.78 -19.88
N ARG A 150 -11.96 5.68 -20.68
CA ARG A 150 -11.65 6.65 -21.74
C ARG A 150 -12.70 6.62 -22.85
N HIS A 151 -13.20 5.44 -23.23
CA HIS A 151 -14.30 5.32 -24.18
C HIS A 151 -15.63 5.83 -23.64
N ALA A 152 -15.85 5.74 -22.32
CA ALA A 152 -17.11 6.17 -21.71
C ALA A 152 -17.19 7.69 -21.45
N ASN A 153 -16.03 8.37 -21.34
CA ASN A 153 -15.92 9.81 -21.10
C ASN A 153 -15.46 10.62 -22.33
N GLY A 154 -15.12 9.95 -23.44
CA GLY A 154 -14.73 10.56 -24.71
C GLY A 154 -15.90 10.66 -25.66
#